data_AF-A0A960K3W7-F1
#
_entry.id   AF-A0A960K3W7-F1
#
_cell.length_a   1.000
_cell.length_b   1.000
_cell.length_c   1.000
_cell.angle_alpha   90.00
_cell.angle_beta   90.00
_cell.angle_gamma   90.00
#
_symmetry.space_group_name_H-M   'P 1'
#
loop_
_entity.id
_entity.type
_entity.pdbx_description
1 polymer ?
#
loop_
_entity_poly.entity_id
_entity_poly.type
_entity_poly.pdbx_seq_one_letter_code
_entity_poly.pdbx_strand_id
1 'polypeptide(L)'
;IAGWRASAVGFGYPLILGLEAQQQMARGEQALAAELLDEALEAVERAGERYFEAEILRLKGELAFRSEDPAAGRSWLDRSLETAREQGALSLELRAATSLVRWCGQSDPSISGDALVPCLSGFPGALQTRDLVEARELLASQSRTPLPLVTEPVDIART
;
A
#
# COMPACT_ATOMS: atom_id res chain seq x y z
N ILE A 1 8.53 11.05 -28.39
CA ILE A 1 9.64 10.46 -27.61
C ILE A 1 9.42 8.95 -27.63
N ALA A 2 10.01 8.23 -28.60
CA ALA A 2 9.66 6.85 -28.93
C ALA A 2 10.91 6.00 -29.26
N GLY A 3 11.88 5.92 -28.34
CA GLY A 3 13.19 5.32 -28.62
C GLY A 3 13.83 4.51 -27.50
N TRP A 4 13.10 4.14 -26.44
CA TRP A 4 13.68 3.45 -25.27
C TRP A 4 13.26 1.97 -25.12
N ARG A 5 12.27 1.50 -25.91
CA ARG A 5 11.70 0.16 -25.78
C ARG A 5 12.55 -0.99 -26.35
N ALA A 6 13.58 -0.69 -27.15
CA ALA A 6 14.35 -1.71 -27.86
C ALA A 6 15.68 -2.12 -27.19
N SER A 7 16.15 -1.39 -26.17
CA SER A 7 17.37 -1.70 -25.45
C SER A 7 17.06 -1.90 -23.99
N ALA A 8 16.76 -3.14 -23.62
CA ALA A 8 16.64 -3.54 -22.22
C ALA A 8 18.00 -3.62 -21.51
N VAL A 9 18.67 -2.47 -21.44
CA VAL A 9 19.85 -2.20 -20.61
C VAL A 9 19.60 -0.92 -19.80
N GLY A 10 18.33 -0.65 -19.48
CA GLY A 10 17.91 0.54 -18.76
C GLY A 10 17.63 0.20 -17.29
N PHE A 11 18.65 0.35 -16.46
CA PHE A 11 18.50 0.32 -15.01
C PHE A 11 17.33 1.21 -14.59
N GLY A 12 16.33 0.64 -13.91
CA GLY A 12 15.14 1.35 -13.44
C GLY A 12 13.97 1.46 -14.40
N TYR A 13 13.93 0.68 -15.47
CA TYR A 13 12.72 0.59 -16.32
C TYR A 13 11.45 0.17 -15.54
N PRO A 14 11.49 -0.86 -14.65
CA PRO A 14 10.31 -1.22 -13.85
C PRO A 14 9.84 -0.09 -12.92
N LEU A 15 10.78 0.70 -12.40
CA LEU A 15 10.48 1.88 -11.58
C LEU A 15 9.71 2.94 -12.37
N ILE A 16 10.15 3.24 -13.60
CA ILE A 16 9.49 4.24 -14.45
C ILE A 16 8.05 3.83 -14.74
N LEU A 17 7.84 2.57 -15.14
CA LEU A 17 6.51 2.04 -15.43
C LEU A 17 5.60 2.06 -14.21
N GLY A 18 6.11 1.69 -13.02
CA GLY A 18 5.34 1.76 -11.78
C GLY A 18 4.94 3.19 -11.39
N LEU A 19 5.84 4.17 -11.56
CA LEU A 19 5.52 5.58 -11.30
C LEU A 19 4.52 6.15 -12.31
N GLU A 20 4.59 5.72 -13.57
CA GLU A 20 3.60 6.09 -14.57
C GLU A 20 2.23 5.48 -14.25
N ALA A 21 2.19 4.18 -13.92
CA ALA A 21 0.96 3.50 -13.51
C ALA A 21 0.29 4.21 -12.33
N GLN A 22 1.05 4.59 -11.30
CA GLN A 22 0.51 5.32 -10.15
C GLN A 22 -0.13 6.67 -10.56
N GLN A 23 0.44 7.37 -11.55
CA GLN A 23 -0.16 8.59 -12.09
C GLN A 23 -1.46 8.30 -12.86
N GLN A 24 -1.50 7.25 -13.66
CA GLN A 24 -2.72 6.85 -14.39
C GLN A 24 -3.83 6.42 -13.43
N MET A 25 -3.49 5.69 -12.36
CA MET A 25 -4.43 5.35 -11.27
C MET A 25 -5.03 6.62 -10.65
N ALA A 26 -4.22 7.65 -10.41
CA ALA A 26 -4.70 8.93 -9.88
C ALA A 26 -5.62 9.70 -10.84
N ARG A 27 -5.52 9.44 -12.15
CA ARG A 27 -6.39 10.01 -13.19
C ARG A 27 -7.66 9.19 -13.44
N GLY A 28 -7.79 8.02 -12.82
CA GLY A 28 -8.90 7.09 -13.06
C GLY A 28 -8.71 6.20 -14.30
N GLU A 29 -7.56 6.28 -14.97
CA GLU A 29 -7.22 5.48 -16.15
C GLU A 29 -6.74 4.07 -15.74
N GLN A 30 -7.67 3.29 -15.17
CA GLN A 30 -7.37 1.99 -14.55
C GLN A 30 -6.81 0.96 -15.54
N ALA A 31 -7.34 0.92 -16.77
CA ALA A 31 -6.89 -0.03 -17.80
C ALA A 31 -5.43 0.21 -18.20
N LEU A 32 -5.07 1.48 -18.46
CA LEU A 32 -3.69 1.84 -18.78
C LEU A 32 -2.75 1.58 -17.61
N ALA A 33 -3.19 1.85 -16.38
CA ALA A 33 -2.41 1.49 -15.20
C ALA A 33 -2.15 -0.02 -15.09
N ALA A 34 -3.15 -0.85 -15.40
CA ALA A 34 -2.99 -2.30 -15.39
C ALA A 34 -1.92 -2.74 -16.41
N GLU A 35 -2.02 -2.26 -17.65
CA GLU A 35 -1.06 -2.57 -18.72
C GLU A 35 0.38 -2.19 -18.32
N LEU A 36 0.57 -1.00 -17.74
CA LEU A 36 1.88 -0.54 -17.28
C LEU A 36 2.44 -1.40 -16.14
N LEU A 37 1.59 -1.85 -15.22
CA LEU A 37 2.00 -2.72 -14.10
C LEU A 37 2.31 -4.15 -14.55
N ASP A 38 1.61 -4.65 -15.56
CA ASP A 38 1.92 -5.93 -16.22
C ASP A 38 3.29 -5.84 -16.92
N GLU A 39 3.51 -4.80 -17.74
CA GLU A 39 4.80 -4.54 -18.39
C GLU A 39 5.94 -4.40 -17.36
N ALA A 40 5.67 -3.75 -16.23
CA ALA A 40 6.66 -3.56 -15.16
C ALA A 40 7.08 -4.90 -14.52
N LEU A 41 6.14 -5.82 -14.25
CA LEU A 41 6.48 -7.15 -13.71
C LEU A 41 7.25 -7.99 -14.73
N GLU A 42 6.83 -7.99 -16.00
CA GLU A 42 7.56 -8.69 -17.06
C GLU A 42 9.00 -8.16 -17.18
N ALA A 43 9.18 -6.85 -17.04
CA ALA A 43 10.50 -6.23 -17.04
C ALA A 43 11.34 -6.65 -15.83
N VAL A 44 10.75 -6.78 -14.63
CA VAL A 44 11.43 -7.32 -13.44
C VAL A 44 11.91 -8.74 -13.70
N GLU A 45 11.05 -9.61 -14.22
CA GLU A 45 11.38 -11.01 -14.49
C GLU A 45 12.51 -11.14 -15.52
N ARG A 46 12.44 -10.34 -16.59
CA ARG A 46 13.40 -10.40 -17.69
C ARG A 46 14.76 -9.77 -17.36
N ALA A 47 14.78 -8.69 -16.59
CA ALA A 47 16.02 -7.96 -16.27
C ALA A 47 16.66 -8.39 -14.94
N GLY A 48 15.91 -9.06 -14.06
CA GLY A 48 16.37 -9.43 -12.72
C GLY A 48 16.47 -8.26 -11.74
N GLU A 49 16.04 -7.05 -12.14
CA GLU A 49 16.04 -5.85 -11.30
C GLU A 49 14.83 -5.87 -10.34
N ARG A 50 14.95 -6.64 -9.26
CA ARG A 50 13.83 -6.91 -8.34
C ARG A 50 13.59 -5.83 -7.30
N TYR A 51 14.48 -4.85 -7.13
CA TYR A 51 14.43 -3.90 -6.00
C TYR A 51 13.14 -3.05 -5.91
N PHE A 52 12.35 -2.97 -6.97
CA PHE A 52 11.06 -2.26 -7.01
C PHE A 52 9.85 -3.18 -7.16
N GLU A 53 10.05 -4.50 -7.21
CA GLU A 53 9.00 -5.50 -7.42
C GLU A 53 7.90 -5.42 -6.36
N ALA A 54 8.28 -5.28 -5.08
CA ALA A 54 7.31 -5.15 -3.99
C ALA A 54 6.36 -3.97 -4.20
N GLU A 55 6.85 -2.86 -4.75
CA GLU A 55 6.03 -1.68 -5.01
C GLU A 55 5.09 -1.87 -6.21
N ILE A 56 5.55 -2.55 -7.26
CA ILE A 56 4.69 -2.89 -8.41
C ILE A 56 3.55 -3.80 -7.96
N LEU A 57 3.85 -4.82 -7.14
CA LEU A 57 2.85 -5.70 -6.55
C LEU A 57 1.86 -4.93 -5.66
N ARG A 58 2.35 -3.95 -4.88
CA ARG A 58 1.50 -3.09 -4.05
C ARG A 58 0.50 -2.31 -4.91
N LEU A 59 0.98 -1.70 -5.99
CA LEU A 59 0.15 -0.94 -6.92
C LEU A 59 -0.89 -1.81 -7.62
N LYS A 60 -0.55 -3.05 -8.00
CA LYS A 60 -1.53 -4.02 -8.51
C LYS A 60 -2.62 -4.34 -7.50
N GLY A 61 -2.25 -4.52 -6.23
CA GLY A 61 -3.22 -4.76 -5.16
C GLY A 61 -4.20 -3.60 -5.01
N GLU A 62 -3.69 -2.36 -4.93
CA GLU A 62 -4.58 -1.20 -4.83
C GLU A 62 -5.41 -0.95 -6.09
N LEU A 63 -4.90 -1.29 -7.27
CA LEU A 63 -5.66 -1.18 -8.51
C LEU A 63 -6.83 -2.17 -8.49
N ALA A 64 -6.59 -3.43 -8.12
CA ALA A 64 -7.65 -4.45 -8.02
C ALA A 64 -8.74 -4.05 -7.01
N PHE A 65 -8.39 -3.46 -5.87
CA PHE A 65 -9.39 -2.89 -4.95
C PHE A 65 -10.22 -1.77 -5.60
N ARG A 66 -9.60 -0.86 -6.35
CA ARG A 66 -10.31 0.20 -7.09
C ARG A 66 -11.16 -0.33 -8.25
N SER A 67 -10.89 -1.54 -8.72
CA SER A 67 -11.64 -2.25 -9.75
C SER A 67 -12.62 -3.28 -9.16
N GLU A 68 -12.94 -3.16 -7.86
CA GLU A 68 -13.94 -4.00 -7.17
C GLU A 68 -13.59 -5.50 -7.11
N ASP A 69 -12.29 -5.84 -7.18
CA ASP A 69 -11.78 -7.20 -6.96
C ASP A 69 -10.96 -7.27 -5.66
N PRO A 70 -11.61 -7.33 -4.49
CA PRO A 70 -10.92 -7.35 -3.20
C PRO A 70 -10.12 -8.64 -2.97
N ALA A 71 -10.48 -9.76 -3.61
CA ALA A 71 -9.77 -11.02 -3.47
C ALA A 71 -8.41 -10.96 -4.17
N ALA A 72 -8.37 -10.49 -5.42
CA ALA A 72 -7.11 -10.24 -6.12
C ALA A 72 -6.32 -9.12 -5.42
N GLY A 73 -7.00 -8.04 -5.00
CA GLY A 73 -6.39 -6.94 -4.27
C GLY A 73 -5.62 -7.40 -3.05
N ARG A 74 -6.25 -8.23 -2.20
CA ARG A 74 -5.59 -8.80 -1.02
C ARG A 74 -4.40 -9.67 -1.39
N SER A 75 -4.58 -10.61 -2.33
CA SER A 75 -3.51 -11.53 -2.76
C SER A 75 -2.25 -10.77 -3.22
N TRP A 76 -2.43 -9.71 -4.02
CA TRP A 76 -1.31 -8.88 -4.48
C TRP A 76 -0.63 -8.11 -3.35
N LEU A 77 -1.41 -7.57 -2.40
CA LEU A 77 -0.84 -6.85 -1.26
C LEU A 77 -0.10 -7.78 -0.28
N ASP A 78 -0.58 -9.01 -0.07
CA ASP A 78 0.15 -10.01 0.72
C ASP A 78 1.48 -10.37 0.06
N ARG A 79 1.47 -10.61 -1.26
CA ARG A 79 2.69 -10.90 -2.02
C ARG A 79 3.65 -9.71 -2.02
N SER A 80 3.14 -8.47 -2.08
CA SER A 80 3.93 -7.25 -1.96
C SER A 80 4.66 -7.19 -0.62
N LEU A 81 3.95 -7.47 0.48
CA LEU A 81 4.51 -7.45 1.82
C LEU A 81 5.58 -8.53 2.01
N GLU A 82 5.32 -9.75 1.55
CA GLU A 82 6.29 -10.84 1.56
C GLU A 82 7.54 -10.48 0.77
N THR A 83 7.37 -10.00 -0.46
CA THR A 83 8.47 -9.58 -1.34
C THR A 83 9.30 -8.45 -0.71
N ALA A 84 8.65 -7.45 -0.09
CA ALA A 84 9.36 -6.36 0.57
C ALA A 84 10.25 -6.85 1.73
N ARG A 85 9.75 -7.82 2.51
CA ARG A 85 10.50 -8.46 3.60
C ARG A 85 11.68 -9.25 3.09
N GLU A 86 11.50 -10.05 2.04
CA GLU A 86 12.59 -10.79 1.38
C GLU A 86 13.68 -9.85 0.86
N GLN A 87 13.29 -8.68 0.35
CA GLN A 87 14.21 -7.65 -0.13
C GLN A 87 14.91 -6.86 0.99
N GLY A 88 14.45 -6.98 2.24
CA GLY A 88 14.90 -6.12 3.34
C GLY A 88 14.53 -4.64 3.12
N ALA A 89 13.51 -4.36 2.30
CA ALA A 89 13.15 -3.01 1.88
C ALA A 89 12.14 -2.38 2.85
N LEU A 90 12.63 -1.84 3.97
CA LEU A 90 11.79 -1.31 5.06
C LEU A 90 10.72 -0.30 4.59
N SER A 91 11.06 0.59 3.66
CA SER A 91 10.11 1.57 3.11
C SER A 91 9.00 0.91 2.31
N LEU A 92 9.31 -0.12 1.54
CA LEU A 92 8.32 -0.86 0.76
C LEU A 92 7.46 -1.76 1.66
N GLU A 93 8.06 -2.34 2.71
CA GLU A 93 7.33 -3.13 3.70
C GLU A 93 6.28 -2.26 4.40
N LEU A 94 6.67 -1.07 4.88
CA LEU A 94 5.74 -0.13 5.51
C LEU A 94 4.58 0.24 4.58
N ARG A 95 4.86 0.53 3.30
CA ARG A 95 3.84 0.91 2.32
C ARG A 95 2.89 -0.25 2.04
N ALA A 96 3.40 -1.47 1.85
CA ALA A 96 2.58 -2.66 1.65
C ALA A 96 1.66 -2.94 2.85
N ALA A 97 2.22 -2.93 4.07
CA ALA A 97 1.45 -3.11 5.29
C ALA A 97 0.37 -2.02 5.48
N THR A 98 0.71 -0.76 5.18
CA THR A 98 -0.24 0.36 5.26
C THR A 98 -1.39 0.18 4.25
N SER A 99 -1.10 -0.25 3.03
CA SER A 99 -2.15 -0.56 2.03
C SER A 99 -3.03 -1.74 2.48
N LEU A 100 -2.46 -2.81 3.08
CA LEU A 100 -3.24 -3.93 3.61
C LEU A 100 -4.22 -3.48 4.68
N VAL A 101 -3.73 -2.73 5.66
CA VAL A 101 -4.55 -2.20 6.75
C VAL A 101 -5.63 -1.26 6.22
N ARG A 102 -5.31 -0.39 5.25
CA ARG A 102 -6.27 0.55 4.66
C ARG A 102 -7.41 -0.16 3.95
N TRP A 103 -7.10 -1.17 3.15
CA TRP A 103 -8.09 -1.85 2.31
C TRP A 103 -8.82 -2.99 3.01
N CYS A 104 -8.17 -3.69 3.94
CA CYS A 104 -8.70 -4.90 4.56
C CYS A 104 -9.07 -4.73 6.03
N GLY A 105 -8.52 -3.74 6.75
CA GLY A 105 -8.68 -3.69 8.21
C GLY A 105 -10.12 -3.46 8.71
N GLN A 106 -11.01 -2.94 7.86
CA GLN A 106 -12.43 -2.81 8.20
C GLN A 106 -13.21 -4.12 8.02
N SER A 107 -12.81 -4.96 7.07
CA SER A 107 -13.50 -6.21 6.72
C SER A 107 -12.88 -7.44 7.38
N ASP A 108 -11.62 -7.36 7.78
CA ASP A 108 -10.85 -8.43 8.41
C ASP A 108 -10.21 -7.91 9.72
N PRO A 109 -10.82 -8.18 10.88
CA PRO A 109 -10.30 -7.75 12.19
C PRO A 109 -8.92 -8.30 12.53
N SER A 110 -8.44 -9.34 11.84
CA SER A 110 -7.09 -9.85 12.04
C SER A 110 -6.01 -8.89 11.51
N ILE A 111 -6.38 -7.91 10.70
CA ILE A 111 -5.50 -6.91 10.10
C ILE A 111 -5.81 -5.56 10.71
N SER A 112 -5.33 -5.37 11.93
CA SER A 112 -5.47 -4.10 12.63
C SER A 112 -4.30 -3.16 12.32
N GLY A 113 -4.47 -1.90 12.71
CA GLY A 113 -3.39 -0.92 12.73
C GLY A 113 -2.14 -1.39 13.47
N ASP A 114 -2.26 -2.28 14.47
CA ASP A 114 -1.13 -2.80 15.25
C ASP A 114 -0.11 -3.55 14.39
N ALA A 115 -0.53 -4.09 13.24
CA ALA A 115 0.37 -4.70 12.26
C ALA A 115 1.42 -3.71 11.70
N LEU A 116 1.19 -2.40 11.83
CA LEU A 116 2.11 -1.34 11.42
C LEU A 116 3.20 -1.06 12.47
N VAL A 117 3.02 -1.46 13.74
CA VAL A 117 3.96 -1.17 14.83
C VAL A 117 5.36 -1.75 14.55
N PRO A 118 5.50 -3.04 14.15
CA PRO A 118 6.81 -3.59 13.81
C PRO A 118 7.47 -2.85 12.64
N CYS A 119 6.70 -2.50 11.59
CA CYS A 119 7.21 -1.79 10.42
C CYS A 119 7.72 -0.38 10.79
N LEU A 120 6.98 0.35 11.62
CA LEU A 120 7.34 1.68 12.10
C LEU A 120 8.58 1.70 12.99
N SER A 121 8.84 0.60 13.72
CA SER A 121 10.01 0.48 14.61
C SER A 121 11.35 0.46 13.87
N GLY A 122 11.34 0.11 12.57
CA GLY A 122 12.53 0.12 11.71
C GLY A 122 13.02 1.51 11.32
N PHE A 123 12.30 2.58 11.67
CA PHE A 123 12.61 3.96 11.28
C PHE A 123 12.96 4.85 12.47
N PRO A 124 13.85 5.84 12.29
CA PRO A 124 14.08 6.87 13.31
C PRO A 124 12.79 7.62 13.64
N GLY A 125 12.50 7.80 14.93
CA GLY A 125 11.25 8.45 15.37
C GLY A 125 11.07 9.91 14.91
N ALA A 126 12.17 10.60 14.60
CA ALA A 126 12.15 11.98 14.09
C ALA A 126 11.92 12.07 12.57
N LEU A 127 12.00 10.96 11.83
CA LEU A 127 11.80 10.95 10.39
C LEU A 127 10.31 11.08 10.04
N GLN A 128 9.99 11.98 9.12
CA GLN A 128 8.61 12.35 8.76
C GLN A 128 8.39 12.30 7.24
N THR A 129 8.57 11.12 6.63
CA THR A 129 8.13 10.93 5.25
C THR A 129 6.61 10.80 5.18
N ARG A 130 6.03 11.06 4.00
CA ARG A 130 4.59 10.89 3.79
C ARG A 130 4.09 9.50 4.21
N ASP A 131 4.81 8.44 3.83
CA ASP A 131 4.46 7.07 4.17
C ASP A 131 4.47 6.82 5.70
N LEU A 132 5.43 7.43 6.43
CA LEU A 132 5.50 7.31 7.89
C LEU A 132 4.37 8.05 8.58
N VAL A 133 4.04 9.25 8.11
CA VAL A 133 2.91 10.03 8.64
C VAL A 133 1.61 9.26 8.44
N GLU A 134 1.37 8.78 7.22
CA GLU A 134 0.16 8.05 6.87
C GLU A 134 -0.01 6.75 7.68
N ALA A 135 1.05 5.98 7.84
CA ALA A 135 1.02 4.76 8.65
C ALA A 135 0.68 5.05 10.13
N ARG A 136 1.22 6.14 10.69
CA ARG A 136 0.93 6.57 12.09
C ARG A 136 -0.51 7.04 12.24
N GLU A 137 -1.03 7.80 11.28
CA GLU A 137 -2.42 8.25 11.28
C GLU A 137 -3.39 7.07 11.20
N LEU A 138 -3.08 6.08 10.36
CA LEU A 138 -3.89 4.86 10.21
C LEU A 138 -3.86 3.96 11.45
N LEU A 139 -2.71 3.87 12.14
CA LEU A 139 -2.61 3.21 13.44
C LEU A 139 -3.47 3.91 14.49
N ALA A 140 -3.40 5.25 14.56
CA ALA A 140 -4.14 6.04 15.54
C ALA A 140 -5.66 6.01 15.34
N SER A 141 -6.12 5.96 14.08
CA SER A 141 -7.56 5.94 13.76
C SER A 141 -8.24 4.64 14.17
N GLN A 142 -7.56 3.50 14.07
CA GLN A 142 -8.10 2.19 14.47
C GLN A 142 -7.96 1.90 15.96
N SER A 143 -7.02 2.57 16.64
CA SER A 143 -6.86 2.48 18.10
C SER A 143 -7.97 3.23 18.86
N ARG A 144 -8.71 4.12 18.19
CA ARG A 144 -9.87 4.78 18.79
C ARG A 144 -11.07 3.83 18.74
N THR A 145 -11.19 2.98 19.75
CA THR A 145 -12.48 2.40 20.13
C THR A 145 -13.48 3.55 20.29
N PRO A 146 -14.65 3.55 19.63
CA PRO A 146 -15.67 4.56 19.89
C PRO A 146 -16.00 4.48 21.39
N LEU A 147 -15.77 5.56 22.13
CA LEU A 147 -16.35 5.71 23.47
C LEU A 147 -17.85 5.46 23.32
N PRO A 148 -18.47 4.52 24.07
CA PRO A 148 -19.91 4.38 24.04
C PRO A 148 -20.49 5.76 24.33
N LEU A 149 -21.38 6.23 23.45
CA LEU A 149 -22.17 7.42 23.70
C LEU A 149 -22.98 7.14 24.97
N VAL A 150 -22.50 7.61 26.12
CA VAL A 150 -23.25 7.58 27.37
C VAL A 150 -24.39 8.59 27.20
N THR A 151 -25.50 8.12 26.64
CA THR A 151 -26.77 8.83 26.65
C THR A 151 -27.60 8.37 27.83
N GLU A 152 -27.12 8.64 29.05
CA GLU A 152 -27.99 8.58 30.22
C GLU A 152 -28.60 9.98 30.42
N PRO A 153 -29.94 10.11 30.40
CA PRO A 153 -30.58 11.38 30.68
C PRO A 153 -30.36 11.74 32.16
N VAL A 154 -29.77 12.91 32.41
CA VAL A 154 -29.72 13.49 33.75
C VAL A 154 -31.15 13.89 34.13
N ASP A 155 -31.81 13.09 34.95
CA ASP A 155 -33.08 13.44 35.58
C ASP A 155 -32.82 14.45 36.71
N ILE A 156 -33.00 15.74 36.41
CA ILE A 156 -32.78 16.85 37.35
C ILE A 156 -34.05 17.24 38.12
N ALA A 157 -35.10 16.42 38.13
CA ALA A 157 -36.36 16.77 38.77
C ALA A 157 -36.60 15.97 40.07
N ARG A 158 -35.92 16.35 41.16
CA ARG A 158 -36.43 16.15 42.54
C ARG A 158 -35.67 17.00 43.56
N THR A 159 -36.22 18.18 43.86
CA THR A 159 -36.16 18.87 45.16
C THR A 159 -37.42 19.72 45.26
#